data_AF-A0A7J4V4D7-F1
#
_entry.id   AF-A0A7J4V4D7-F1
#
_cell.length_a   1.000
_cell.length_b   1.000
_cell.length_c   1.000
_cell.angle_alpha   90.00
_cell.angle_beta   90.00
_cell.angle_gamma   90.00
#
_symmetry.space_group_name_H-M   'P 1'
#
loop_
_entity.id
_entity.type
_entity.pdbx_description
1 polymer ?
#
loop_
_entity_poly.entity_id
_entity_poly.type
_entity_poly.pdbx_seq_one_letter_code
_entity_poly.pdbx_strand_id
1 'polypeptide(L)'
;MGHANTAGEVDNMLRHVSRFRNVHMHNNEGQWDQHNIIDDGTADLDKVVSALKESYSGNIVIESTDLNPGLKSKAILGRLLHDCPAP
;
A
#
# COMPACT_ATOMS: atom_id res chain seq x y z
N MET A 1 2.55 -0.03 -4.63
CA MET A 1 3.04 -1.05 -3.68
C MET A 1 3.34 -2.36 -4.41
N GLY A 2 2.34 -2.99 -5.04
CA GLY A 2 2.54 -4.34 -5.57
C GLY A 2 3.61 -4.48 -6.65
N HIS A 3 3.75 -3.56 -7.62
CA HIS A 3 4.86 -3.64 -8.58
C HIS A 3 6.25 -3.65 -7.90
N ALA A 4 6.43 -2.82 -6.86
CA ALA A 4 7.67 -2.82 -6.09
C ALA A 4 7.89 -4.15 -5.36
N ASN A 5 6.82 -4.80 -4.90
CA ASN A 5 6.88 -6.12 -4.28
C ASN A 5 7.29 -7.21 -5.30
N THR A 6 6.78 -7.17 -6.53
CA THR A 6 7.22 -8.10 -7.59
C THR A 6 8.69 -7.95 -7.98
N ALA A 7 9.26 -6.77 -7.74
CA ALA A 7 10.67 -6.50 -7.99
C ALA A 7 11.57 -6.77 -6.78
N GLY A 8 11.01 -7.01 -5.59
CA GLY A 8 11.78 -7.07 -4.34
C GLY A 8 12.31 -5.70 -3.88
N GLU A 9 11.70 -4.60 -4.34
CA GLU A 9 12.22 -3.23 -4.24
C GLU A 9 11.38 -2.31 -3.35
N VAL A 10 10.44 -2.85 -2.56
CA VAL A 10 9.58 -2.06 -1.64
C VAL A 10 10.43 -1.10 -0.80
N ASP A 11 11.47 -1.62 -0.16
CA ASP A 11 12.33 -0.86 0.75
C ASP A 11 13.07 0.28 0.05
N ASN A 12 13.60 0.01 -1.14
CA ASN A 12 14.33 1.00 -1.91
C ASN A 12 13.39 2.10 -2.43
N MET A 13 12.18 1.74 -2.85
CA MET A 13 11.16 2.71 -3.22
C MET A 13 10.76 3.59 -2.03
N LEU A 14 10.61 3.01 -0.84
CA LEU A 14 10.20 3.75 0.36
C LEU A 14 11.22 4.83 0.77
N ARG A 15 12.51 4.68 0.43
CA ARG A 15 13.55 5.73 0.63
C ARG A 15 13.26 7.02 -0.14
N HIS A 16 12.33 6.99 -1.10
CA HIS A 16 12.02 8.12 -1.97
C HIS A 16 10.58 8.65 -1.79
N VAL A 17 9.87 8.24 -0.72
CA VAL A 17 8.45 8.60 -0.49
C VAL A 17 8.18 10.10 -0.53
N SER A 18 9.09 10.92 0.01
CA SER A 18 8.96 12.38 -0.01
C SER A 18 8.92 13.00 -1.42
N ARG A 19 9.30 12.23 -2.45
CA ARG A 19 9.27 12.63 -3.86
C ARG A 19 8.06 12.09 -4.60
N PHE A 20 7.26 11.23 -3.98
CA PHE A 20 6.10 10.62 -4.62
C PHE A 20 5.06 11.68 -4.96
N ARG A 21 4.45 11.53 -6.13
CA ARG A 21 3.33 12.37 -6.58
C ARG A 21 2.01 11.62 -6.51
N ASN A 22 2.04 10.32 -6.76
CA ASN A 22 0.89 9.43 -6.73
C ASN A 22 1.31 8.08 -6.17
N VAL A 23 0.38 7.40 -5.49
CA VAL A 23 0.61 6.08 -4.91
C VAL A 23 -0.53 5.17 -5.28
N HIS A 24 -0.20 4.04 -5.89
CA HIS A 24 -1.12 2.95 -6.19
C HIS A 24 -0.89 1.80 -5.21
N MET A 25 -1.96 1.28 -4.63
CA MET A 25 -1.95 0.26 -3.59
C MET A 25 -2.80 -0.93 -4.00
N HIS A 26 -2.15 -2.06 -4.02
CA HIS A 26 -2.68 -3.41 -4.15
C HIS A 26 -1.54 -4.34 -3.69
N ASN A 27 -1.86 -5.57 -3.30
CA ASN A 27 -0.87 -6.53 -2.83
C ASN A 27 -0.72 -7.70 -3.83
N ASN A 28 0.29 -8.54 -3.59
CA ASN A 28 0.60 -9.71 -4.39
C ASN A 28 1.56 -10.66 -3.63
N GLU A 29 1.80 -11.83 -4.24
CA GLU A 29 2.72 -12.86 -3.71
C GLU A 29 4.19 -12.64 -4.13
N GLY A 30 4.53 -11.46 -4.66
CA GLY A 30 5.90 -11.09 -5.05
C GLY A 30 6.38 -11.70 -6.38
N GLN A 31 5.60 -12.54 -7.04
CA GLN A 31 5.97 -13.17 -8.33
C GLN A 31 5.24 -12.56 -9.53
N TRP A 32 3.99 -12.14 -9.31
CA TRP A 32 3.11 -11.62 -10.35
C TRP A 32 2.34 -10.43 -9.81
N ASP A 33 1.76 -9.64 -10.70
CA ASP A 33 0.97 -8.49 -10.29
C ASP A 33 -0.51 -8.86 -10.15
N GLN A 34 -0.87 -9.57 -9.07
CA GLN A 34 -2.23 -10.15 -8.93
C GLN A 34 -3.34 -9.15 -8.57
N HIS A 35 -3.01 -7.96 -8.06
CA HIS A 35 -3.99 -6.98 -7.57
C HIS A 35 -4.89 -7.54 -6.43
N ASN A 36 -4.28 -8.26 -5.49
CA ASN A 36 -4.96 -8.78 -4.32
C ASN A 36 -5.47 -7.64 -3.41
N ILE A 37 -6.31 -8.00 -2.42
CA ILE A 37 -6.68 -7.11 -1.32
C ILE A 37 -5.39 -6.60 -0.65
N ILE A 38 -5.43 -5.36 -0.17
CA ILE A 38 -4.25 -4.61 0.25
C ILE A 38 -3.41 -5.30 1.35
N ASP A 39 -4.02 -6.15 2.18
CA ASP A 39 -3.41 -6.95 3.24
C ASP A 39 -3.27 -8.44 2.89
N ASP A 40 -3.58 -8.83 1.65
CA ASP A 40 -3.54 -10.20 1.16
C ASP A 40 -2.36 -10.42 0.21
N GLY A 41 -1.24 -10.84 0.75
CA GLY A 41 -0.01 -11.09 0.00
C GLY A 41 1.23 -11.00 0.88
N THR A 42 2.37 -10.72 0.26
CA THR A 42 3.68 -10.73 0.90
C THR A 42 4.27 -9.34 1.15
N ALA A 43 3.70 -8.29 0.55
CA ALA A 43 4.15 -6.93 0.83
C ALA A 43 3.74 -6.53 2.26
N ASP A 44 4.69 -5.98 3.02
CA ASP A 44 4.48 -5.46 4.37
C ASP A 44 3.66 -4.15 4.32
N LEU A 45 2.35 -4.29 4.51
CA LEU A 45 1.40 -3.18 4.45
C LEU A 45 1.65 -2.14 5.54
N ASP A 46 1.92 -2.57 6.77
CA ASP A 46 2.11 -1.68 7.91
C ASP A 46 3.33 -0.78 7.73
N LYS A 47 4.44 -1.36 7.23
CA LYS A 47 5.65 -0.61 6.87
C LYS A 47 5.39 0.42 5.78
N VAL A 48 4.69 0.03 4.72
CA VAL A 48 4.36 0.93 3.60
C VAL A 48 3.48 2.08 4.10
N VAL A 49 2.42 1.77 4.86
CA VAL A 49 1.51 2.80 5.38
C VAL A 49 2.23 3.73 6.37
N SER A 50 3.09 3.21 7.24
CA SER A 50 3.87 4.04 8.18
C SER A 50 4.75 5.04 7.44
N ALA A 51 5.51 4.60 6.42
CA ALA A 51 6.34 5.50 5.62
C ALA A 51 5.52 6.55 4.86
N LEU A 52 4.33 6.17 4.35
CA LEU A 52 3.43 7.10 3.70
C LEU A 52 2.86 8.14 4.68
N LYS A 53 2.44 7.74 5.90
CA LYS A 53 1.94 8.66 6.94
C LYS A 53 2.97 9.72 7.31
N GLU A 54 4.25 9.35 7.34
CA GLU A 54 5.33 10.27 7.71
C GLU A 54 5.65 11.31 6.64
N SER A 55 5.55 10.97 5.36
CA SER A 55 6.17 11.77 4.28
C SER A 55 5.31 12.00 3.03
N TYR A 56 4.09 11.47 2.96
CA TYR A 56 3.21 11.59 1.80
C TYR A 56 1.85 12.19 2.17
N SER A 57 1.42 13.22 1.44
CA SER A 57 0.16 13.94 1.66
C SER A 57 -0.78 13.92 0.45
N GLY A 58 -0.44 13.16 -0.59
CA GLY A 58 -1.26 13.04 -1.81
C GLY A 58 -2.31 11.95 -1.72
N ASN A 59 -2.97 11.69 -2.86
CA ASN A 59 -3.99 10.65 -2.96
C ASN A 59 -3.36 9.25 -2.96
N ILE A 60 -3.96 8.35 -2.18
CA ILE A 60 -3.64 6.92 -2.23
C ILE A 60 -4.75 6.22 -3.01
N VAL A 61 -4.40 5.66 -4.17
CA VAL A 61 -5.33 4.96 -5.06
C VAL A 61 -5.27 3.47 -4.78
N ILE A 62 -6.43 2.86 -4.60
CA ILE A 62 -6.55 1.39 -4.49
C ILE A 62 -6.83 0.84 -5.88
N GLU A 63 -6.02 -0.11 -6.31
CA GLU A 63 -6.23 -0.86 -7.54
C GLU A 63 -6.74 -2.27 -7.17
N SER A 64 -7.78 -2.70 -7.85
CA SER A 64 -8.51 -3.93 -7.51
C SER A 64 -9.21 -4.44 -8.75
N THR A 65 -9.30 -5.77 -8.89
CA THR A 65 -9.97 -6.41 -10.02
C THR A 65 -11.49 -6.21 -10.00
N ASP A 66 -12.06 -5.97 -8.81
CA ASP A 66 -13.50 -5.83 -8.58
C ASP A 66 -13.85 -4.81 -7.49
N LEU A 67 -15.12 -4.41 -7.44
CA LEU A 67 -15.63 -3.45 -6.45
C LEU A 67 -15.53 -3.98 -5.00
N ASN A 68 -15.91 -5.22 -4.76
CA ASN A 68 -15.96 -5.77 -3.39
C ASN A 68 -14.56 -5.88 -2.74
N PRO A 69 -13.52 -6.45 -3.39
CA PRO A 69 -12.16 -6.42 -2.88
C PRO A 69 -11.65 -4.98 -2.69
N GLY A 70 -11.98 -4.06 -3.61
CA GLY A 70 -11.62 -2.65 -3.50
C GLY A 70 -12.22 -1.96 -2.27
N LEU A 71 -13.49 -2.24 -1.95
CA LEU A 71 -14.15 -1.73 -0.73
C LEU A 71 -13.50 -2.27 0.55
N LYS A 72 -13.08 -3.55 0.56
CA LYS A 72 -12.36 -4.14 1.69
C LYS A 72 -11.00 -3.46 1.89
N SER A 73 -10.21 -3.35 0.83
CA SER A 73 -8.92 -2.65 0.82
C SER A 73 -9.06 -1.22 1.35
N LYS A 74 -10.13 -0.50 0.94
CA LYS A 74 -10.39 0.87 1.39
C LYS A 74 -10.67 0.94 2.89
N ALA A 75 -11.47 0.01 3.41
CA ALA A 75 -11.77 -0.05 4.84
C ALA A 75 -10.51 -0.35 5.67
N ILE A 76 -9.67 -1.28 5.22
CA ILE A 76 -8.40 -1.64 5.88
C ILE A 76 -7.45 -0.43 5.88
N LEU A 77 -7.19 0.15 4.72
CA LEU A 77 -6.30 1.31 4.60
C LEU A 77 -6.79 2.50 5.43
N GLY A 78 -8.11 2.74 5.44
CA GLY A 78 -8.70 3.82 6.25
C GLY A 78 -8.45 3.65 7.75
N ARG A 79 -8.48 2.42 8.26
CA ARG A 79 -8.11 2.14 9.67
C ARG A 79 -6.64 2.44 9.92
N LEU A 80 -5.73 1.91 9.10
CA LEU A 80 -4.29 2.12 9.29
C LEU A 80 -3.85 3.60 9.20
N LEU A 81 -4.53 4.39 8.36
CA LEU A 81 -4.26 5.82 8.24
C LEU A 81 -4.78 6.64 9.43
N HIS A 82 -5.93 6.26 10.01
CA HIS A 82 -6.61 7.05 11.04
C HIS A 82 -6.41 6.54 12.46
N ASP A 83 -5.96 5.29 12.63
CA ASP A 83 -5.54 4.77 13.92
C ASP A 83 -4.22 5.47 14.30
N CYS A 84 -4.33 6.33 15.31
CA CYS A 84 -3.20 6.96 16.00
C CYS A 84 -2.42 5.84 16.71
N PRO A 85 -1.07 5.79 16.68
CA PRO A 85 -0.38 5.00 17.68
C PRO A 85 -0.85 5.52 19.05
N ALA A 86 -1.27 4.61 19.93
CA ALA A 86 -1.63 4.97 21.29
C ALA A 86 -0.45 5.76 21.90
N PRO A 87 -0.72 6.84 22.65
CA PRO A 87 0.32 7.65 23.29
C PRO A 87 1.19 6.84 24.25
#